data_AF-A0A380U6V3-F1
#
_entry.id   AF-A0A380U6V3-F1
#
_cell.length_a   1.000
_cell.length_b   1.000
_cell.length_c   1.000
_cell.angle_alpha   90.00
_cell.angle_beta   90.00
_cell.angle_gamma   90.00
#
_symmetry.space_group_name_H-M   'P 1'
#
loop_
_entity.id
_entity.type
_entity.pdbx_description
1 polymer ?
#
loop_
_entity_poly.entity_id
_entity_poly.type
_entity_poly.pdbx_seq_one_letter_code
_entity_poly.pdbx_strand_id
1 'polypeptide(L)'
;MQYGLALRSFDQHDDAYIKLQHASIAYPDSPHIEHALAVQLLILCFKNPEDIALAYLEKALNILRNLRYIPNNKFFSDEVDMYPIVTLSEGHICVLHHLNRIDEAKILAKTYYETINRMDVATSSKRLLKTKEKLLRYYVNGTSFSFLKDEIV
;
A
#
# COMPACT_ATOMS: atom_id res chain seq x y z
N MET A 1 -4.23 -14.72 -10.29
CA MET A 1 -3.38 -13.92 -9.39
C MET A 1 -1.89 -14.10 -9.70
N GLN A 2 -1.31 -15.28 -9.51
CA GLN A 2 0.15 -15.50 -9.63
C GLN A 2 0.76 -15.03 -10.96
N TYR A 3 0.05 -15.24 -12.08
CA TYR A 3 0.48 -14.70 -13.37
C TYR A 3 0.58 -13.15 -13.40
N GLY A 4 -0.37 -12.45 -12.76
CA GLY A 4 -0.31 -10.99 -12.65
C GLY A 4 0.84 -10.51 -11.76
N LEU A 5 1.20 -11.26 -10.72
CA LEU A 5 2.37 -10.96 -9.89
C LEU A 5 3.68 -11.18 -10.66
N ALA A 6 3.77 -12.24 -11.46
CA ALA A 6 4.93 -12.47 -12.33
C ALA A 6 5.12 -11.32 -13.33
N LEU A 7 4.06 -10.87 -13.99
CA LEU A 7 4.10 -9.72 -14.91
C LEU A 7 4.58 -8.44 -14.21
N ARG A 8 4.15 -8.21 -12.96
CA ARG A 8 4.63 -7.08 -12.14
C ARG A 8 6.14 -7.15 -11.93
N SER A 9 6.68 -8.32 -11.59
CA SER A 9 8.12 -8.53 -11.40
C SER A 9 8.94 -8.33 -12.69
N PHE A 10 8.33 -8.47 -13.86
CA PHE A 10 8.92 -8.16 -15.17
C PHE A 10 8.63 -6.73 -15.66
N ASP A 11 8.21 -5.82 -14.78
CA ASP A 11 7.88 -4.43 -15.10
C ASP A 11 6.70 -4.22 -16.08
N GLN A 12 5.97 -5.30 -16.42
CA GLN A 12 4.80 -5.29 -17.32
C GLN A 12 3.53 -4.90 -16.55
N HIS A 13 3.49 -3.66 -16.07
CA HIS A 13 2.48 -3.19 -15.12
C HIS A 13 1.07 -3.06 -15.69
N ASP A 14 0.92 -2.68 -16.96
CA ASP A 14 -0.41 -2.56 -17.58
C ASP A 14 -1.05 -3.94 -17.75
N ASP A 15 -0.28 -4.92 -18.23
CA ASP A 15 -0.72 -6.32 -18.33
C ASP A 15 -0.97 -6.91 -16.93
N ALA A 16 -0.09 -6.65 -15.97
CA ALA A 16 -0.27 -7.08 -14.58
C ALA A 16 -1.59 -6.53 -14.01
N TYR A 17 -1.90 -5.26 -14.26
CA TYR A 17 -3.13 -4.63 -13.83
C TYR A 17 -4.36 -5.33 -14.41
N ILE A 18 -4.40 -5.59 -15.72
CA ILE A 18 -5.51 -6.29 -16.35
C ILE A 18 -5.70 -7.69 -15.73
N LYS A 19 -4.62 -8.45 -15.52
CA LYS A 19 -4.72 -9.80 -14.95
C LYS A 19 -5.16 -9.79 -13.49
N LEU A 20 -4.74 -8.81 -12.70
CA LEU A 20 -5.17 -8.66 -11.31
C LEU A 20 -6.62 -8.16 -11.21
N GLN A 21 -7.03 -7.26 -12.09
CA GLN A 21 -8.42 -6.82 -12.19
C GLN A 21 -9.36 -7.97 -12.54
N HIS A 22 -9.01 -8.78 -13.55
CA HIS A 22 -9.78 -9.97 -13.91
C HIS A 22 -9.85 -10.98 -12.75
N ALA A 23 -8.73 -11.17 -12.04
CA ALA A 23 -8.70 -12.05 -10.87
C ALA A 23 -9.61 -11.54 -9.74
N SER A 24 -9.65 -10.22 -9.50
CA SER A 24 -10.52 -9.61 -8.49
C SER A 24 -12.00 -9.76 -8.85
N ILE A 25 -12.36 -9.62 -10.13
CA ILE A 25 -13.73 -9.85 -10.59
C ILE A 25 -14.12 -11.33 -10.45
N ALA A 26 -13.22 -12.25 -10.78
CA ALA A 26 -13.48 -13.69 -10.69
C ALA A 26 -13.57 -14.20 -9.24
N TYR A 27 -12.86 -13.54 -8.31
CA TYR A 27 -12.75 -13.93 -6.91
C TYR A 27 -12.86 -12.71 -5.98
N PRO A 28 -14.06 -12.11 -5.85
CA PRO A 28 -14.27 -10.88 -5.10
C PRO A 28 -14.01 -11.05 -3.60
N ASP A 29 -14.21 -12.25 -3.06
CA ASP A 29 -14.04 -12.53 -1.63
C ASP A 29 -12.59 -12.83 -1.22
N SER A 30 -11.61 -12.68 -2.14
CA SER A 30 -10.21 -12.99 -1.88
C SER A 30 -9.42 -11.74 -1.45
N PRO A 31 -9.11 -11.58 -0.15
CA PRO A 31 -8.45 -10.37 0.34
C PRO A 31 -7.01 -10.22 -0.19
N HIS A 32 -6.35 -11.33 -0.51
CA HIS A 32 -5.03 -11.35 -1.14
C HIS A 32 -5.04 -10.74 -2.54
N ILE A 33 -6.08 -11.05 -3.33
CA ILE A 33 -6.20 -10.55 -4.70
C ILE A 33 -6.51 -9.05 -4.67
N GLU A 34 -7.39 -8.62 -3.78
CA GLU A 34 -7.69 -7.21 -3.55
C GLU A 34 -6.45 -6.43 -3.11
N HIS A 35 -5.70 -6.96 -2.13
CA HIS A 35 -4.45 -6.33 -1.68
C HIS A 35 -3.45 -6.21 -2.83
N ALA A 36 -3.23 -7.30 -3.56
CA ALA A 36 -2.34 -7.30 -4.72
C ALA A 36 -2.78 -6.29 -5.79
N LEU A 37 -4.08 -6.17 -6.06
CA LEU A 37 -4.61 -5.17 -6.98
C LEU A 37 -4.35 -3.75 -6.48
N ALA A 38 -4.55 -3.48 -5.18
CA ALA A 38 -4.28 -2.17 -4.61
C ALA A 38 -2.79 -1.79 -4.69
N VAL A 39 -1.87 -2.74 -4.44
CA VAL A 39 -0.43 -2.52 -4.66
C VAL A 39 -0.15 -2.19 -6.12
N GLN A 40 -0.76 -2.90 -7.07
CA GLN A 40 -0.58 -2.61 -8.49
C GLN A 40 -1.06 -1.20 -8.86
N LEU A 41 -2.20 -0.77 -8.32
CA LEU A 41 -2.73 0.59 -8.52
C LEU A 41 -1.76 1.64 -7.98
N LEU A 42 -1.19 1.43 -6.78
CA LEU A 42 -0.17 2.33 -6.21
C LEU A 42 1.07 2.42 -7.09
N ILE A 43 1.52 1.30 -7.66
CA ILE A 43 2.64 1.28 -8.61
C ILE A 43 2.30 2.11 -9.86
N LEU A 44 1.08 1.96 -10.40
CA LEU A 44 0.63 2.72 -11.57
C LEU A 44 0.59 4.23 -11.31
N CYS A 45 0.37 4.67 -10.08
CA CYS A 45 0.44 6.11 -9.74
C CYS A 45 1.81 6.73 -10.06
N PHE A 46 2.91 5.98 -9.96
CA PHE A 46 4.26 6.48 -10.28
C PHE A 46 4.59 6.47 -11.78
N LYS A 47 3.78 5.79 -12.60
CA LYS A 47 3.98 5.67 -14.06
C LYS A 47 3.05 6.58 -14.86
N ASN A 48 2.06 7.20 -14.22
CA ASN A 48 0.99 7.95 -14.88
C ASN A 48 1.00 9.44 -14.48
N PRO A 49 0.44 10.33 -15.31
CA PRO A 49 0.27 11.74 -14.96
C PRO A 49 -0.68 11.93 -13.76
N GLU A 50 -0.59 13.10 -13.13
CA GLU A 50 -1.25 13.38 -11.84
C GLU A 50 -2.75 13.08 -11.81
N ASP A 51 -3.48 13.48 -12.84
CA ASP A 51 -4.92 13.25 -12.97
C ASP A 51 -5.29 11.76 -12.93
N ILE A 52 -4.57 10.94 -13.70
CA ILE A 52 -4.75 9.49 -13.74
C ILE A 52 -4.23 8.86 -12.44
N ALA A 53 -3.09 9.32 -11.92
CA ALA A 53 -2.49 8.83 -10.70
C ALA A 53 -3.40 9.04 -9.48
N LEU A 54 -4.09 10.17 -9.38
CA LEU A 54 -5.05 10.43 -8.30
C LEU A 54 -6.26 9.50 -8.38
N ALA A 55 -6.76 9.20 -9.57
CA ALA A 55 -7.84 8.24 -9.76
C ALA A 55 -7.42 6.81 -9.36
N TYR A 56 -6.19 6.40 -9.68
CA TYR A 56 -5.65 5.12 -9.23
C TYR A 56 -5.41 5.10 -7.72
N LEU A 57 -4.90 6.19 -7.15
CA LEU A 57 -4.68 6.33 -5.72
C LEU A 57 -5.99 6.19 -4.96
N GLU A 58 -7.06 6.88 -5.37
CA GLU A 58 -8.37 6.79 -4.72
C GLU A 58 -8.90 5.34 -4.70
N LYS A 59 -8.81 4.66 -5.84
CA LYS A 59 -9.18 3.24 -5.95
C LYS A 59 -8.36 2.36 -5.00
N ALA A 60 -7.04 2.54 -4.96
CA ALA A 60 -6.16 1.78 -4.08
C ALA A 60 -6.48 2.01 -2.60
N LEU A 61 -6.71 3.27 -2.21
CA LEU A 61 -7.05 3.64 -0.84
C LEU A 61 -8.37 3.03 -0.41
N ASN A 62 -9.39 3.03 -1.27
CA ASN A 62 -10.69 2.42 -0.95
C ASN A 62 -10.56 0.92 -0.70
N ILE A 63 -9.81 0.20 -1.54
CA ILE A 63 -9.55 -1.23 -1.34
C ILE A 63 -8.82 -1.45 -0.01
N LEU A 64 -7.69 -0.78 0.23
CA LEU A 64 -6.88 -1.00 1.43
C LEU A 64 -7.59 -0.58 2.72
N ARG A 65 -8.47 0.43 2.68
CA ARG A 65 -9.32 0.82 3.82
C ARG A 65 -10.32 -0.27 4.16
N ASN A 66 -10.94 -0.91 3.16
CA ASN A 66 -11.85 -2.02 3.37
C ASN A 66 -11.11 -3.21 3.98
N LEU A 67 -9.93 -3.52 3.44
CA LEU A 67 -9.09 -4.61 3.93
C LEU A 67 -8.61 -4.40 5.37
N ARG A 68 -8.43 -3.16 5.82
CA ARG A 68 -7.99 -2.85 7.19
C ARG A 68 -8.86 -3.47 8.30
N TYR A 69 -10.16 -3.69 8.05
CA TYR A 69 -11.09 -4.20 9.06
C TYR A 69 -11.08 -5.72 9.20
N ILE A 70 -10.45 -6.43 8.26
CA ILE A 70 -10.34 -7.89 8.31
C ILE A 70 -9.16 -8.25 9.24
N PRO A 71 -9.30 -9.24 10.14
CA PRO A 71 -8.25 -9.59 11.09
C PRO A 71 -7.04 -10.25 10.40
N ASN A 72 -5.83 -9.90 10.83
CA ASN A 72 -4.56 -10.27 10.17
C ASN A 72 -4.36 -11.79 10.03
N ASN A 73 -4.86 -12.57 10.99
CA ASN A 73 -4.78 -14.04 10.98
C ASN A 73 -5.59 -14.72 9.86
N LYS A 74 -6.48 -14.00 9.19
CA LYS A 74 -7.22 -14.48 8.01
C LYS A 74 -6.58 -14.06 6.69
N PHE A 75 -5.59 -13.17 6.75
CA PHE A 75 -5.05 -12.48 5.59
C PHE A 75 -3.79 -13.07 5.05
N PHE A 76 -2.91 -13.55 5.92
CA PHE A 76 -1.59 -14.04 5.56
C PHE A 76 -1.18 -15.03 6.66
N SER A 77 -0.45 -16.09 6.31
CA SER A 77 0.12 -16.98 7.32
C SER A 77 0.95 -16.17 8.32
N ASP A 78 1.14 -16.68 9.54
CA ASP A 78 1.97 -16.04 10.60
C ASP A 78 3.39 -15.64 10.13
N GLU A 79 3.81 -16.07 8.94
CA GLU A 79 5.08 -15.79 8.29
C GLU A 79 5.10 -14.50 7.45
N VAL A 80 3.95 -14.00 6.97
CA VAL A 80 3.88 -12.80 6.12
C VAL A 80 3.13 -11.70 6.88
N ASP A 81 3.90 -10.90 7.61
CA ASP A 81 3.47 -9.70 8.36
C ASP A 81 2.99 -8.57 7.42
N MET A 82 1.93 -8.79 6.65
CA MET A 82 1.33 -7.82 5.74
C MET A 82 0.10 -7.17 6.38
N TYR A 83 0.32 -6.02 7.02
CA TYR A 83 -0.78 -5.20 7.51
C TYR A 83 -1.30 -4.30 6.40
N PRO A 84 -2.60 -4.34 6.02
CA PRO A 84 -3.14 -3.43 5.01
C PRO A 84 -2.91 -1.96 5.34
N ILE A 85 -2.92 -1.60 6.64
CA ILE A 85 -2.61 -0.24 7.10
C ILE A 85 -1.16 0.18 6.80
N VAL A 86 -0.22 -0.77 6.77
CA VAL A 86 1.17 -0.50 6.41
C VAL A 86 1.27 -0.15 4.93
N THR A 87 0.80 -1.04 4.04
CA THR A 87 0.79 -0.79 2.59
C THR A 87 0.04 0.51 2.27
N LEU A 88 -1.11 0.74 2.92
CA LEU A 88 -1.90 1.96 2.77
C LEU A 88 -1.12 3.21 3.17
N SER A 89 -0.52 3.22 4.35
CA SER A 89 0.17 4.40 4.86
C SER A 89 1.42 4.72 4.02
N GLU A 90 2.23 3.71 3.71
CA GLU A 90 3.44 3.90 2.92
C GLU A 90 3.14 4.32 1.48
N GLY A 91 2.22 3.61 0.82
CA GLY A 91 1.80 3.91 -0.55
C GLY A 91 1.23 5.31 -0.69
N HIS A 92 0.32 5.69 0.21
CA HIS A 92 -0.33 7.01 0.15
C HIS A 92 0.69 8.16 0.27
N ILE A 93 1.59 8.08 1.25
CA ILE A 93 2.61 9.12 1.47
C ILE A 93 3.58 9.18 0.30
N CYS A 94 4.04 8.04 -0.20
CA CYS A 94 4.99 8.00 -1.30
C CYS A 94 4.39 8.56 -2.60
N VAL A 95 3.13 8.25 -2.90
CA VAL A 95 2.43 8.79 -4.08
C VAL A 95 2.24 10.30 -3.92
N LEU A 96 1.76 10.79 -2.78
CA LEU A 96 1.61 12.23 -2.58
C LEU A 96 2.94 12.98 -2.65
N HIS A 97 4.00 12.40 -2.10
CA HIS A 97 5.35 12.95 -2.23
C HIS A 97 5.77 13.04 -3.70
N HIS A 98 5.55 11.97 -4.47
CA HIS A 98 5.86 11.92 -5.90
C HIS A 98 5.08 12.97 -6.71
N LEU A 99 3.83 13.24 -6.32
CA LEU A 99 2.99 14.29 -6.91
C LEU A 99 3.28 15.70 -6.35
N ASN A 100 4.40 15.90 -5.64
CA ASN A 100 4.77 17.17 -4.99
C ASN A 100 3.76 17.72 -3.94
N ARG A 101 2.84 16.88 -3.44
CA ARG A 101 1.86 17.21 -2.40
C ARG A 101 2.43 16.96 -0.99
N ILE A 102 3.58 17.56 -0.71
CA ILE A 102 4.40 17.25 0.48
C ILE A 102 3.69 17.62 1.79
N ASP A 103 3.02 18.77 1.84
CA ASP A 103 2.35 19.24 3.06
C ASP A 103 1.20 18.31 3.47
N GLU A 104 0.41 17.86 2.49
CA GLU A 104 -0.65 16.88 2.72
C GLU A 104 -0.08 15.53 3.13
N ALA A 105 0.99 15.07 2.48
CA ALA A 105 1.68 13.84 2.84
C ALA A 105 2.18 13.88 4.30
N LYS A 106 2.65 15.04 4.79
CA LYS A 106 3.09 15.21 6.19
C LYS A 106 1.94 15.13 7.18
N ILE A 107 0.81 15.76 6.88
CA ILE A 107 -0.39 15.70 7.71
C ILE A 107 -0.84 14.24 7.83
N LEU A 108 -0.94 13.54 6.69
CA LEU A 108 -1.35 12.14 6.65
C LEU A 108 -0.34 11.21 7.34
N ALA A 109 0.96 11.46 7.21
CA ALA A 109 1.99 10.70 7.91
C ALA A 109 1.79 10.73 9.43
N LYS A 110 1.45 11.90 9.98
CA LYS A 110 1.09 12.04 11.40
C LYS A 110 -0.13 11.19 11.76
N THR A 111 -1.20 11.31 10.97
CA THR A 111 -2.44 10.57 11.21
C THR A 111 -2.20 9.06 11.18
N TYR A 112 -1.42 8.55 10.21
CA TYR A 112 -1.07 7.14 10.14
C TYR A 112 -0.19 6.69 11.31
N TYR A 113 0.81 7.50 11.68
CA TYR A 113 1.66 7.21 12.83
C TYR A 113 0.83 7.06 14.12
N GLU A 114 -0.05 8.02 14.41
CA GLU A 114 -0.92 7.97 15.58
C GLU A 114 -1.88 6.77 15.53
N THR A 115 -2.42 6.47 14.34
CA THR A 115 -3.31 5.33 14.13
C THR A 115 -2.63 4.01 14.45
N ILE A 116 -1.42 3.79 13.91
CA ILE A 116 -0.64 2.57 14.17
C ILE A 116 -0.22 2.51 15.63
N ASN A 117 0.14 3.64 16.25
CA ASN A 117 0.57 3.67 17.64
C ASN A 117 -0.55 3.31 18.63
N ARG A 118 -1.82 3.48 18.26
CA ARG A 118 -2.98 3.08 19.06
C ARG A 118 -3.37 1.60 18.88
N MET A 119 -2.73 0.87 17.97
CA MET A 119 -3.02 -0.55 17.76
C MET A 119 -2.26 -1.38 18.79
N ASP A 120 -2.96 -2.22 19.57
CA ASP A 120 -2.36 -3.09 20.60
C ASP A 120 -1.31 -4.09 20.06
N VAL A 121 -1.32 -4.35 18.76
CA VAL A 121 -0.43 -5.29 18.06
C VAL A 121 0.91 -4.64 17.65
N ALA A 122 1.09 -3.33 17.87
CA ALA A 122 2.23 -2.57 17.36
C ALA A 122 3.60 -3.02 17.90
N THR A 123 3.63 -3.80 18.99
CA THR A 123 4.87 -4.13 19.72
C THR A 123 5.55 -5.40 19.23
N SER A 124 4.86 -6.31 18.52
CA SER A 124 5.43 -7.61 18.11
C SER A 124 5.90 -7.65 16.66
N SER A 125 5.26 -6.92 15.75
CA SER A 125 5.63 -6.97 14.32
C SER A 125 6.78 -6.02 13.98
N LYS A 126 7.87 -6.59 13.45
CA LYS A 126 9.01 -5.82 12.91
C LYS A 126 8.58 -4.91 11.75
N ARG A 127 7.62 -5.33 10.92
CA ARG A 127 7.12 -4.55 9.78
C ARG A 127 6.35 -3.31 10.24
N LEU A 128 5.49 -3.44 11.25
CA LEU A 128 4.79 -2.30 11.85
C LEU A 128 5.76 -1.30 12.48
N LEU A 129 6.76 -1.79 13.24
CA LEU A 129 7.77 -0.93 13.87
C LEU A 129 8.57 -0.13 12.84
N LYS A 130 9.04 -0.77 11.77
CA LYS A 130 9.73 -0.08 10.65
C LYS A 130 8.84 0.98 10.01
N THR A 131 7.57 0.65 9.78
CA THR A 131 6.61 1.58 9.17
C THR A 131 6.40 2.79 10.09
N LYS A 132 6.19 2.56 11.38
CA LYS A 132 6.05 3.61 12.39
C LYS A 132 7.26 4.55 12.40
N GLU A 133 8.47 4.01 12.30
CA GLU A 133 9.69 4.81 12.21
C GLU A 133 9.73 5.67 10.92
N LYS A 134 9.41 5.10 9.76
CA LYS A 134 9.33 5.84 8.50
C LYS A 134 8.32 6.98 8.57
N LEU A 135 7.12 6.70 9.10
CA LEU A 135 6.04 7.69 9.25
C LEU A 135 6.45 8.84 10.19
N LEU A 136 7.09 8.51 11.32
CA LEU A 136 7.58 9.51 12.26
C LEU A 136 8.64 10.41 11.62
N ARG A 137 9.63 9.82 10.94
CA ARG A 137 10.67 10.57 10.23
C ARG A 137 10.04 11.48 9.19
N TYR A 138 9.17 10.96 8.32
CA TYR A 138 8.50 11.74 7.28
C TYR A 138 7.68 12.90 7.86
N TYR A 139 6.90 12.63 8.90
CA TYR A 139 6.12 13.68 9.57
C TYR A 139 7.01 14.81 10.12
N VAL A 140 8.11 14.49 10.79
CA VAL A 140 8.98 15.48 11.45
C VAL A 140 9.77 16.31 10.44
N ASN A 141 10.42 15.67 9.46
CA ASN A 141 11.40 16.36 8.61
C ASN A 141 11.15 16.19 7.10
N GLY A 142 10.12 15.45 6.68
CA GLY A 142 9.80 15.23 5.27
C GLY A 142 10.72 14.26 4.53
N THR A 143 11.52 13.46 5.25
CA THR A 143 12.43 12.48 4.62
C THR A 143 11.62 11.45 3.85
N SER A 144 11.76 11.47 2.52
CA SER A 144 11.12 10.50 1.63
C SER A 144 11.64 9.09 1.88
N PHE A 145 10.78 8.11 1.61
CA PHE A 145 11.12 6.69 1.63
C PHE A 145 10.51 6.03 0.39
N SER A 146 11.04 4.86 0.02
CA SER A 146 10.58 4.15 -1.19
C SER A 146 9.56 3.10 -0.82
N PHE A 147 8.38 3.15 -1.47
CA PHE A 147 7.37 2.09 -1.42
C PHE A 147 7.76 0.89 -2.29
N LEU A 148 8.28 1.15 -3.48
CA LEU A 148 8.54 0.12 -4.51
C LEU A 148 9.61 -0.90 -4.11
N LYS A 149 10.62 -0.52 -3.30
CA LYS A 149 11.68 -1.45 -2.88
C LYS A 149 11.20 -2.52 -1.90
N ASP A 150 10.13 -2.26 -1.16
CA ASP A 150 9.66 -3.15 -0.09
C ASP A 150 8.53 -4.10 -0.53
N GLU A 151 7.93 -3.90 -1.71
CA GLU A 151 6.77 -4.66 -2.22
C GLU A 151 7.06 -5.44 -3.53
N ILE A 152 8.28 -5.34 -4.08
CA ILE A 152 8.71 -6.06 -5.31
C ILE A 152 9.50 -7.35 -4.97
N VAL A 153 9.78 -7.61 -3.69
CA VAL A 153 10.50 -8.81 -3.21
C VAL A 153 9.52 -9.88 -2.75
#